data_AF-A0A1Y4NU66-F1
#
_entry.id   AF-A0A1Y4NU66-F1
#
_cell.length_a   1.000
_cell.length_b   1.000
_cell.length_c   1.000
_cell.angle_alpha   90.00
_cell.angle_beta   90.00
_cell.angle_gamma   90.00
#
_symmetry.space_group_name_H-M   'P 1'
#
loop_
_entity.id
_entity.type
_entity.pdbx_description
1 polymer ?
#
loop_
_entity_poly.entity_id
_entity_poly.type
_entity_poly.pdbx_seq_one_letter_code
_entity_poly.pdbx_strand_id
1 'polypeptide(L)'
;MKRRQNPPGKKTLILIIGIILLCFAARLLVFALFSEGLDGIDILVPLLLFGFVFFALAMEGFIAAWVYEDCRIRGGDGALWAVVVFFTTPFIGLLVYFLRRPEITQHCPACGHRISLKAKYCEECGIRIEQKEVPVMPAKTHHLKYLTGGAVSLILMLVCFIGFIFTVAHGGVNTSVTSDKRIWNTGIITMSMETNFGGVWSIDFKSASDGFIKEKAFILEEPEQEMLTADIHCGTVPDGATLMLWIVQGEKAESIDVTNLSEPLEYSLDGFESGKIFVRLQINGVKDVSSDIEIVSK
;
A
#
# COMPACT_ATOMS: atom_id res chain seq x y z
N MET A 1 -42.03 27.30 13.71
CA MET A 1 -41.41 27.39 12.37
C MET A 1 -40.15 26.52 12.35
N LYS A 2 -40.21 25.29 11.84
CA LYS A 2 -39.05 24.39 11.72
C LYS A 2 -38.62 24.40 10.24
N ARG A 3 -37.54 25.10 9.90
CA ARG A 3 -36.95 25.07 8.55
C ARG A 3 -36.50 23.63 8.26
N ARG A 4 -37.17 22.95 7.32
CA ARG A 4 -36.64 21.71 6.74
C ARG A 4 -35.39 22.07 5.93
N GLN A 5 -34.21 21.67 6.39
CA GLN A 5 -33.03 21.68 5.55
C GLN A 5 -33.25 20.62 4.47
N ASN A 6 -33.32 21.04 3.20
CA ASN A 6 -33.33 20.10 2.10
C ASN A 6 -31.97 19.38 2.06
N PRO A 7 -31.93 18.05 1.94
CA PRO A 7 -30.68 17.33 1.81
C PRO A 7 -29.91 17.83 0.58
N PRO A 8 -28.56 17.91 0.64
CA PRO A 8 -27.75 18.34 -0.49
C PRO A 8 -28.04 17.45 -1.70
N GLY A 9 -28.25 18.07 -2.87
CA GLY A 9 -28.53 17.34 -4.11
C GLY A 9 -27.40 16.35 -4.43
N LYS A 10 -27.73 15.23 -5.11
CA LYS A 10 -26.79 14.13 -5.43
C LYS A 10 -25.43 14.60 -5.99
N LYS A 11 -25.40 15.69 -6.75
CA LYS A 11 -24.19 16.33 -7.30
C LYS A 11 -23.33 17.01 -6.23
N THR A 12 -23.95 17.67 -5.25
CA THR A 12 -23.30 18.32 -4.12
C THR A 12 -22.66 17.30 -3.19
N LEU A 13 -23.31 16.15 -2.96
CA LEU A 13 -22.76 15.07 -2.15
C LEU A 13 -21.50 14.45 -2.80
N ILE A 14 -21.53 14.20 -4.11
CA ILE A 14 -20.37 13.68 -4.86
C ILE A 14 -19.20 14.67 -4.82
N LEU A 15 -19.48 15.97 -4.97
CA LEU A 15 -18.46 17.02 -4.89
C LEU A 15 -17.81 17.06 -3.49
N ILE A 16 -18.60 16.96 -2.43
CA ILE A 16 -18.11 16.95 -1.04
C ILE A 16 -17.22 15.72 -0.79
N ILE A 17 -17.63 14.53 -1.24
CA ILE A 17 -16.83 13.30 -1.12
C ILE A 17 -15.50 13.45 -1.88
N GLY A 18 -15.53 13.99 -3.10
CA GLY A 18 -14.33 14.27 -3.89
C GLY A 18 -13.37 15.23 -3.19
N ILE A 19 -13.87 16.31 -2.58
CA ILE A 19 -13.06 17.26 -1.81
C ILE A 19 -12.46 16.58 -0.57
N ILE A 20 -13.22 15.76 0.15
CA ILE A 20 -12.72 15.03 1.33
C ILE A 20 -11.59 14.07 0.94
N LEU A 21 -11.76 13.31 -0.15
CA LEU A 21 -10.73 12.40 -0.65
C LEU A 21 -9.48 13.17 -1.12
N LEU A 22 -9.65 14.31 -1.77
CA LEU A 22 -8.55 15.17 -2.19
C LEU A 22 -7.79 15.74 -0.98
N CYS A 23 -8.49 16.26 0.03
CA CYS A 23 -7.89 16.75 1.26
C CYS A 23 -7.17 15.64 2.05
N PHE A 24 -7.72 14.43 2.04
CA PHE A 24 -7.09 13.25 2.66
C PHE A 24 -5.82 12.85 1.92
N ALA A 25 -5.86 12.76 0.58
CA ALA A 25 -4.69 12.50 -0.25
C ALA A 25 -3.62 13.59 -0.08
N ALA A 26 -4.02 14.86 -0.04
CA ALA A 26 -3.12 15.98 0.23
C ALA A 26 -2.48 15.90 1.62
N ARG A 27 -3.23 15.49 2.65
CA ARG A 27 -2.67 15.23 3.98
C ARG A 27 -1.67 14.08 3.99
N LEU A 28 -1.96 12.98 3.29
CA LEU A 28 -1.03 11.86 3.16
C LEU A 28 0.23 12.27 2.41
N LEU A 29 0.10 13.09 1.37
CA LEU A 29 1.22 13.65 0.62
C LEU A 29 2.08 14.58 1.50
N VAL A 30 1.45 15.50 2.25
CA VAL A 30 2.15 16.37 3.20
C VAL A 30 2.83 15.54 4.29
N PHE A 31 2.16 14.54 4.86
CA PHE A 31 2.76 13.64 5.84
C PHE A 31 3.97 12.89 5.26
N ALA A 32 3.88 12.39 4.03
CA ALA A 32 4.99 11.75 3.33
C ALA A 32 6.16 12.70 3.07
N LEU A 33 5.90 13.98 2.77
CA LEU A 33 6.94 14.98 2.48
C LEU A 33 7.62 15.54 3.74
N PHE A 34 6.91 15.61 4.87
CA PHE A 34 7.39 16.26 6.09
C PHE A 34 7.74 15.28 7.23
N SER A 35 7.52 13.98 7.06
CA SER A 35 7.97 12.99 8.03
C SER A 35 9.33 12.42 7.62
N GLU A 36 10.26 12.27 8.57
CA GLU A 36 11.43 11.37 8.43
C GLU A 36 11.02 9.90 8.21
N GLY A 37 9.72 9.61 8.15
CA GLY A 37 9.15 8.28 8.04
C GLY A 37 9.45 7.57 6.72
N LEU A 38 9.81 8.29 5.66
CA LEU A 38 10.21 7.73 4.37
C LEU A 38 11.71 7.83 4.09
N ASP A 39 12.51 8.27 5.06
CA ASP A 39 13.96 8.26 4.89
C ASP A 39 14.45 6.84 4.55
N GLY A 40 15.44 6.77 3.66
CA GLY A 40 15.90 5.51 3.09
C GLY A 40 14.96 4.86 2.06
N ILE A 41 13.84 5.47 1.67
CA ILE A 41 13.01 4.99 0.54
C ILE A 41 13.05 6.02 -0.59
N ASP A 42 13.33 5.55 -1.82
CA ASP A 42 13.22 6.38 -3.01
C ASP A 42 11.75 6.82 -3.20
N ILE A 43 11.53 8.12 -3.43
CA ILE A 43 10.20 8.73 -3.60
C ILE A 43 9.37 8.07 -4.70
N LEU A 44 10.01 7.43 -5.67
CA LEU A 44 9.36 6.68 -6.73
C LEU A 44 8.58 5.46 -6.18
N VAL A 45 9.06 4.81 -5.13
CA VAL A 45 8.40 3.64 -4.49
C VAL A 45 6.98 4.00 -4.00
N PRO A 46 6.77 4.98 -3.10
CA PRO A 46 5.44 5.34 -2.65
C PRO A 46 4.59 5.94 -3.78
N LEU A 47 5.18 6.64 -4.75
CA LEU A 47 4.44 7.16 -5.91
C LEU A 47 3.87 6.03 -6.78
N LEU A 48 4.66 4.98 -7.02
CA LEU A 48 4.24 3.81 -7.79
C LEU A 48 3.17 3.01 -7.04
N LEU A 49 3.29 2.85 -5.73
CA LEU A 49 2.25 2.22 -4.90
C LEU A 49 0.95 3.03 -4.91
N PHE A 50 1.04 4.35 -4.78
CA PHE A 50 -0.11 5.24 -4.90
C PHE A 50 -0.75 5.12 -6.28
N GLY A 51 0.05 5.15 -7.35
CA GLY A 51 -0.41 4.95 -8.72
C GLY A 51 -1.12 3.62 -8.91
N PHE A 52 -0.57 2.52 -8.38
CA PHE A 52 -1.18 1.20 -8.41
C PHE A 52 -2.58 1.22 -7.78
N VAL A 53 -2.72 1.73 -6.55
CA VAL A 53 -4.01 1.81 -5.85
C VAL A 53 -4.99 2.72 -6.61
N PHE A 54 -4.52 3.88 -7.08
CA PHE A 54 -5.35 4.83 -7.83
C PHE A 54 -5.91 4.20 -9.11
N PHE A 55 -5.07 3.56 -9.91
CA PHE A 55 -5.49 2.94 -11.16
C PHE A 55 -6.35 1.68 -10.94
N ALA A 56 -6.13 0.94 -9.85
CA ALA A 56 -7.03 -0.15 -9.44
C ALA A 56 -8.45 0.38 -9.17
N LEU A 57 -8.58 1.43 -8.36
CA LEU A 57 -9.87 2.07 -8.08
C LEU A 57 -10.50 2.69 -9.33
N ALA A 58 -9.70 3.28 -10.22
CA ALA A 58 -10.18 3.81 -11.49
C ALA A 58 -10.75 2.68 -12.38
N MET A 59 -10.05 1.55 -12.47
CA MET A 59 -10.52 0.36 -13.20
C MET A 59 -11.86 -0.12 -12.65
N GLU A 60 -11.97 -0.29 -11.33
CA GLU A 60 -13.22 -0.66 -10.66
C GLU A 60 -14.35 0.33 -10.96
N GLY A 61 -14.07 1.63 -10.87
CA GLY A 61 -15.03 2.69 -11.18
C GLY A 61 -15.51 2.65 -12.64
N PHE A 62 -14.62 2.42 -13.61
CA PHE A 62 -14.99 2.28 -15.01
C PHE A 62 -15.86 1.04 -15.26
N ILE A 63 -15.51 -0.09 -14.64
CA ILE A 63 -16.29 -1.33 -14.72
C ILE A 63 -17.68 -1.13 -14.09
N ALA A 64 -17.76 -0.55 -12.90
CA ALA A 64 -19.02 -0.27 -12.23
C ALA A 64 -19.90 0.70 -13.05
N ALA A 65 -19.29 1.73 -13.66
CA ALA A 65 -20.00 2.64 -14.56
C ALA A 65 -20.50 1.94 -15.83
N TRP A 66 -19.74 0.99 -16.38
CA TRP A 66 -20.19 0.16 -17.50
C TRP A 66 -21.38 -0.72 -17.11
N VAL A 67 -21.30 -1.41 -15.96
CA VAL A 67 -22.38 -2.26 -15.43
C VAL A 67 -23.65 -1.44 -15.17
N TYR A 68 -23.50 -0.26 -14.56
CA TYR A 68 -24.60 0.67 -14.33
C TYR A 68 -25.37 0.95 -15.63
N GLU A 69 -24.65 1.31 -16.69
CA GLU A 69 -25.25 1.69 -17.97
C GLU A 69 -25.87 0.49 -18.69
N ASP A 70 -25.19 -0.67 -18.71
CA ASP A 70 -25.72 -1.89 -19.33
C ASP A 70 -26.99 -2.37 -18.62
N CYS A 71 -27.01 -2.33 -17.28
CA CYS A 71 -28.17 -2.73 -16.48
C CYS A 71 -29.35 -1.78 -16.70
N ARG A 72 -29.09 -0.46 -16.76
CA ARG A 72 -30.10 0.57 -17.01
C ARG A 72 -30.79 0.40 -18.36
N ILE A 73 -30.03 0.09 -19.42
CA ILE A 73 -30.59 -0.20 -20.76
C ILE A 73 -31.50 -1.44 -20.73
N ARG A 74 -31.20 -2.40 -19.86
CA ARG A 74 -31.95 -3.65 -19.68
C ARG A 74 -33.13 -3.51 -18.73
N GLY A 75 -33.41 -2.30 -18.23
CA GLY A 75 -34.54 -2.03 -17.34
C GLY A 75 -34.35 -2.54 -15.90
N GLY A 76 -33.13 -2.89 -15.50
CA GLY A 76 -32.80 -3.29 -14.14
C GLY A 76 -32.32 -2.13 -13.26
N ASP A 77 -32.10 -2.41 -11.97
CA ASP A 77 -31.51 -1.45 -11.03
C ASP A 77 -29.98 -1.37 -11.22
N GLY A 78 -29.55 -0.42 -12.05
CA GLY A 78 -28.13 -0.22 -12.32
C GLY A 78 -27.32 0.26 -11.11
N ALA A 79 -27.94 0.97 -10.15
CA ALA A 79 -27.23 1.47 -8.98
C ALA A 79 -26.86 0.31 -8.03
N LEU A 80 -27.82 -0.60 -7.80
CA LEU A 80 -27.57 -1.81 -7.02
C LEU A 80 -26.43 -2.63 -7.62
N TRP A 81 -26.48 -2.91 -8.92
CA TRP A 81 -25.47 -3.74 -9.58
C TRP A 81 -24.10 -3.08 -9.66
N ALA A 82 -24.02 -1.76 -9.84
CA ALA A 82 -22.76 -1.04 -9.79
C ALA A 82 -22.10 -1.10 -8.40
N VAL A 83 -22.90 -0.97 -7.32
CA VAL A 83 -22.42 -1.11 -5.95
C VAL A 83 -21.95 -2.53 -5.68
N VAL A 84 -22.72 -3.55 -6.08
CA VAL A 84 -22.31 -4.95 -5.94
C VAL A 84 -20.97 -5.17 -6.62
N VAL A 85 -20.83 -4.78 -7.90
CA VAL A 85 -19.60 -4.99 -8.67
C VAL A 85 -18.41 -4.20 -8.13
N PHE A 86 -18.62 -3.04 -7.53
CA PHE A 86 -17.55 -2.26 -6.91
C PHE A 86 -17.04 -2.89 -5.61
N PHE A 87 -17.91 -3.46 -4.78
CA PHE A 87 -17.52 -4.05 -3.49
C PHE A 87 -17.14 -5.53 -3.58
N THR A 88 -17.63 -6.24 -4.58
CA THR A 88 -17.08 -7.55 -4.96
C THR A 88 -15.84 -7.32 -5.80
N THR A 89 -14.86 -8.24 -5.77
CA THR A 89 -13.74 -8.15 -6.72
C THR A 89 -14.28 -8.11 -8.16
N PRO A 90 -13.68 -7.31 -9.07
CA PRO A 90 -14.25 -7.05 -10.39
C PRO A 90 -14.53 -8.33 -11.19
N PHE A 91 -13.71 -9.37 -11.03
CA PHE A 91 -13.95 -10.68 -11.64
C PHE A 91 -15.21 -11.37 -11.11
N ILE A 92 -15.37 -11.46 -9.78
CA ILE A 92 -16.53 -12.11 -9.16
C ILE A 92 -17.79 -11.29 -9.43
N GLY A 93 -17.71 -9.96 -9.29
CA GLY A 93 -18.81 -9.04 -9.55
C GLY A 93 -19.33 -9.15 -10.96
N LEU A 94 -18.44 -9.08 -11.96
CA LEU A 94 -18.82 -9.22 -13.37
C LEU A 94 -19.39 -10.60 -13.67
N LEU A 95 -18.80 -11.66 -13.12
CA LEU A 95 -19.32 -13.03 -13.29
C LEU A 95 -20.77 -13.14 -12.79
N VAL A 96 -21.03 -12.69 -11.56
CA VAL A 96 -22.37 -12.69 -10.97
C VAL A 96 -23.33 -11.80 -11.77
N TYR A 97 -22.87 -10.63 -12.20
CA TYR A 97 -23.65 -9.74 -13.07
C TYR A 97 -24.06 -10.44 -14.36
N PHE A 98 -23.13 -11.10 -15.05
CA PHE A 98 -23.43 -11.82 -16.29
C PHE A 98 -24.42 -12.97 -16.10
N LEU A 99 -24.32 -13.71 -14.99
CA LEU A 99 -25.26 -14.79 -14.65
C LEU A 99 -26.68 -14.28 -14.38
N ARG A 100 -26.82 -13.06 -13.83
CA ARG A 100 -28.12 -12.43 -13.52
C ARG A 100 -28.52 -11.35 -14.51
N ARG A 101 -27.79 -11.20 -15.61
CA ARG A 101 -27.95 -10.10 -16.57
C ARG A 101 -29.35 -10.17 -17.19
N PRO A 102 -30.19 -9.12 -17.05
CA PRO A 102 -31.53 -9.15 -17.62
C PRO A 102 -31.48 -9.15 -19.15
N GLU A 103 -32.42 -9.86 -19.77
CA GLU A 103 -32.60 -9.79 -21.22
C GLU A 103 -33.17 -8.43 -21.63
N ILE A 104 -32.85 -7.99 -22.85
CA ILE A 104 -33.46 -6.78 -23.40
C ILE A 104 -34.89 -7.13 -23.80
N THR A 105 -35.85 -6.35 -23.31
CA THR A 105 -37.29 -6.58 -23.54
C THR A 105 -37.89 -5.49 -24.44
N GLN A 106 -38.97 -5.84 -25.13
CA GLN A 106 -39.81 -4.94 -25.92
C GLN A 106 -41.28 -5.17 -25.57
N HIS A 107 -42.16 -4.21 -25.90
CA HIS A 107 -43.60 -4.39 -25.72
C HIS A 107 -44.20 -5.01 -26.98
N CYS A 108 -45.07 -6.00 -26.81
CA CYS A 108 -45.80 -6.65 -27.90
C CYS A 108 -46.67 -5.61 -28.64
N PRO A 109 -46.59 -5.52 -29.98
CA PRO A 109 -47.36 -4.53 -30.74
C PRO A 109 -48.87 -4.80 -30.72
N ALA A 110 -49.30 -6.04 -30.44
CA ALA A 110 -50.72 -6.41 -30.43
C ALA A 110 -51.38 -6.24 -29.06
N CYS A 111 -50.72 -6.66 -27.97
CA CYS A 111 -51.32 -6.67 -26.63
C CYS A 111 -50.58 -5.83 -25.59
N GLY A 112 -49.40 -5.28 -25.91
CA GLY A 112 -48.59 -4.49 -24.98
C GLY A 112 -47.79 -5.30 -23.96
N HIS A 113 -47.91 -6.63 -23.90
CA HIS A 113 -47.14 -7.48 -22.99
C HIS A 113 -45.62 -7.36 -23.20
N ARG A 114 -44.83 -7.38 -22.12
CA ARG A 114 -43.37 -7.32 -22.21
C ARG A 114 -42.81 -8.67 -22.62
N ILE A 115 -42.14 -8.70 -23.76
CA ILE A 115 -41.56 -9.92 -24.35
C ILE A 115 -40.07 -9.71 -24.60
N SER A 116 -39.29 -10.80 -24.61
CA SER A 116 -37.87 -10.75 -24.99
C SER A 116 -37.72 -10.22 -26.42
N LEU A 117 -36.68 -9.42 -26.70
CA LEU A 117 -36.37 -8.98 -28.06
C LEU A 117 -36.06 -10.15 -29.01
N LYS A 118 -35.72 -11.32 -28.46
CA LYS A 118 -35.45 -12.55 -29.21
C LYS A 118 -36.70 -13.43 -29.41
N ALA A 119 -37.83 -13.08 -28.81
CA ALA A 119 -39.04 -13.88 -28.90
C ALA A 119 -39.61 -13.89 -30.33
N LYS A 120 -39.92 -15.07 -30.86
CA LYS A 120 -40.56 -15.26 -32.18
C LYS A 120 -42.09 -15.12 -32.11
N TYR A 121 -42.65 -15.40 -30.94
CA TYR A 121 -44.07 -15.32 -30.63
C TYR A 121 -44.24 -14.60 -29.30
N CYS A 122 -45.34 -13.87 -29.15
CA CYS A 122 -45.73 -13.35 -27.84
C CYS A 122 -46.21 -14.49 -26.95
N GLU A 123 -45.64 -14.60 -25.75
CA GLU A 123 -46.02 -15.61 -24.75
C GLU A 123 -47.44 -15.42 -24.19
N GLU A 124 -48.02 -14.23 -24.33
CA GLU A 124 -49.35 -13.90 -23.82
C GLU A 124 -50.44 -14.07 -24.90
N CYS A 125 -50.30 -13.38 -26.04
CA CYS A 125 -51.34 -13.35 -27.08
C CYS A 125 -51.06 -14.28 -28.28
N GLY A 126 -49.93 -14.99 -28.30
CA GLY A 126 -49.56 -15.92 -29.37
C GLY A 126 -49.22 -15.29 -30.73
N ILE A 127 -49.31 -13.95 -30.86
CA ILE A 127 -49.01 -13.28 -32.13
C ILE A 127 -47.55 -13.53 -32.52
N ARG A 128 -47.32 -13.82 -33.81
CA ARG A 128 -45.97 -13.90 -34.36
C ARG A 128 -45.37 -12.50 -34.41
N ILE A 129 -44.17 -12.34 -33.85
CA ILE A 129 -43.44 -11.08 -33.91
C ILE A 129 -42.63 -11.10 -35.19
N GLU A 130 -42.98 -10.22 -36.13
CA GLU A 130 -42.11 -9.94 -37.27
C GLU A 130 -40.84 -9.29 -36.74
N GLN A 131 -39.78 -10.09 -36.66
CA GLN A 131 -38.44 -9.57 -36.44
C GLN A 131 -38.11 -8.70 -37.66
N LYS A 132 -38.41 -7.41 -37.60
CA LYS A 132 -37.60 -6.43 -38.35
C LYS A 132 -36.17 -6.80 -38.04
N GLU A 133 -35.35 -6.99 -39.08
CA GLU A 133 -33.90 -7.23 -38.97
C GLU A 133 -33.47 -6.52 -37.71
N VAL A 134 -33.14 -7.30 -36.66
CA VAL A 134 -32.79 -6.73 -35.36
C VAL A 134 -31.82 -5.64 -35.74
N PRO A 135 -32.15 -4.34 -35.53
CA PRO A 135 -31.17 -3.32 -35.86
C PRO A 135 -30.00 -3.79 -35.05
N VAL A 136 -28.94 -4.25 -35.72
CA VAL A 136 -27.70 -4.68 -35.08
C VAL A 136 -27.41 -3.46 -34.25
N MET A 137 -27.78 -3.50 -32.95
CA MET A 137 -28.00 -2.28 -32.20
C MET A 137 -26.70 -1.56 -32.40
N PRO A 138 -26.66 -0.43 -33.15
CA PRO A 138 -25.40 0.03 -33.72
C PRO A 138 -24.54 0.21 -32.51
N ALA A 139 -23.51 -0.63 -32.34
CA ALA A 139 -22.92 -0.95 -31.05
C ALA A 139 -22.59 0.39 -30.40
N LYS A 140 -23.51 0.91 -29.57
CA LYS A 140 -23.58 2.36 -29.45
C LYS A 140 -22.36 2.69 -28.65
N THR A 141 -21.45 3.42 -29.29
CA THR A 141 -20.06 3.67 -28.89
C THR A 141 -19.90 4.22 -27.47
N HIS A 142 -21.02 4.60 -26.84
CA HIS A 142 -21.14 4.98 -25.44
C HIS A 142 -20.68 3.92 -24.43
N HIS A 143 -20.71 2.62 -24.75
CA HIS A 143 -20.21 1.58 -23.83
C HIS A 143 -18.70 1.33 -23.96
N LEU A 144 -18.13 1.63 -25.12
CA LEU A 144 -16.73 1.36 -25.42
C LEU A 144 -15.80 2.23 -24.56
N LYS A 145 -16.16 3.50 -24.33
CA LYS A 145 -15.35 4.42 -23.52
C LYS A 145 -15.09 3.93 -22.08
N TYR A 146 -16.05 3.26 -21.45
CA TYR A 146 -15.87 2.74 -20.09
C TYR A 146 -14.96 1.51 -20.10
N LEU A 147 -15.12 0.62 -21.08
CA LEU A 147 -14.25 -0.55 -21.25
C LEU A 147 -12.83 -0.14 -21.63
N THR A 148 -12.66 0.83 -22.53
CA THR A 148 -11.36 1.39 -22.89
C THR A 148 -10.72 2.08 -21.68
N GLY A 149 -11.47 2.88 -20.92
CA GLY A 149 -10.98 3.51 -19.69
C GLY A 149 -10.54 2.49 -18.64
N GLY A 150 -11.32 1.43 -18.43
CA GLY A 150 -10.95 0.33 -17.55
C GLY A 150 -9.71 -0.42 -18.01
N ALA A 151 -9.58 -0.71 -19.31
CA ALA A 151 -8.41 -1.36 -19.89
C ALA A 151 -7.15 -0.50 -19.79
N VAL A 152 -7.24 0.79 -20.07
CA VAL A 152 -6.12 1.74 -19.89
C VAL A 152 -5.71 1.80 -18.42
N SER A 153 -6.67 1.85 -17.49
CA SER A 153 -6.40 1.86 -16.05
C SER A 153 -5.70 0.55 -15.61
N LEU A 154 -6.13 -0.59 -16.12
CA LEU A 154 -5.47 -1.88 -15.87
C LEU A 154 -4.01 -1.88 -16.37
N ILE A 155 -3.76 -1.38 -17.57
CA ILE A 155 -2.39 -1.30 -18.12
C ILE A 155 -1.53 -0.39 -17.25
N LEU A 156 -2.02 0.79 -16.87
CA LEU A 156 -1.29 1.72 -16.02
C LEU A 156 -1.03 1.15 -14.62
N MET A 157 -1.99 0.45 -14.04
CA MET A 157 -1.82 -0.29 -12.78
C MET A 157 -0.68 -1.32 -12.90
N LEU A 158 -0.64 -2.10 -13.98
CA LEU A 158 0.43 -3.08 -14.21
C LEU A 158 1.79 -2.41 -14.41
N VAL A 159 1.85 -1.28 -15.12
CA VAL A 159 3.09 -0.49 -15.27
C VAL A 159 3.58 0.02 -13.91
N CYS A 160 2.69 0.54 -13.06
CA CYS A 160 3.04 0.95 -11.70
C CYS A 160 3.56 -0.22 -10.87
N PHE A 161 2.92 -1.39 -10.97
CA PHE A 161 3.34 -2.58 -10.24
C PHE A 161 4.72 -3.09 -10.70
N ILE A 162 4.93 -3.21 -12.02
CA ILE A 162 6.23 -3.62 -12.58
C ILE A 162 7.31 -2.61 -12.22
N GLY A 163 7.00 -1.32 -12.32
CA GLY A 163 7.89 -0.24 -11.89
C GLY A 163 8.26 -0.39 -10.42
N PHE A 164 7.29 -0.67 -9.54
CA PHE A 164 7.52 -0.81 -8.10
C PHE A 164 8.49 -1.96 -7.82
N ILE A 165 8.24 -3.13 -8.41
CA ILE A 165 9.12 -4.30 -8.28
C ILE A 165 10.53 -3.97 -8.79
N PHE A 166 10.63 -3.31 -9.94
CA PHE A 166 11.92 -2.92 -10.51
C PHE A 166 12.67 -1.94 -9.61
N THR A 167 12.02 -0.88 -9.13
CA THR A 167 12.62 0.12 -8.24
C THR A 167 13.10 -0.49 -6.94
N VAL A 168 12.30 -1.35 -6.29
CA VAL A 168 12.72 -2.05 -5.07
C VAL A 168 13.92 -2.97 -5.34
N ALA A 169 13.90 -3.72 -6.46
CA ALA A 169 15.00 -4.62 -6.82
C ALA A 169 16.32 -3.91 -7.13
N HIS A 170 16.29 -2.63 -7.51
CA HIS A 170 17.46 -1.83 -7.87
C HIS A 170 17.82 -0.78 -6.81
N GLY A 171 17.55 -1.07 -5.53
CA GLY A 171 18.01 -0.23 -4.43
C GLY A 171 17.12 0.98 -4.14
N GLY A 172 15.87 0.99 -4.60
CA GLY A 172 14.88 2.00 -4.21
C GLY A 172 14.47 1.93 -2.74
N VAL A 173 14.95 0.94 -2.01
CA VAL A 173 14.82 0.80 -0.56
C VAL A 173 16.23 0.60 0.00
N ASN A 174 16.61 1.45 0.95
CA ASN A 174 17.92 1.41 1.58
C ASN A 174 18.02 0.23 2.54
N THR A 175 18.87 -0.71 2.19
CA THR A 175 19.21 -1.88 3.01
C THR A 175 20.67 -1.87 3.46
N SER A 176 21.42 -0.81 3.16
CA SER A 176 22.87 -0.77 3.40
C SER A 176 23.17 -0.39 4.85
N VAL A 177 23.89 -1.27 5.56
CA VAL A 177 24.30 -1.05 6.96
C VAL A 177 25.22 0.15 7.16
N THR A 178 25.86 0.65 6.10
CA THR A 178 26.78 1.79 6.13
C THR A 178 26.17 3.11 5.64
N SER A 179 24.91 3.11 5.20
CA SER A 179 24.29 4.33 4.68
C SER A 179 23.99 5.33 5.79
N ASP A 180 24.10 6.63 5.53
CA ASP A 180 23.69 7.71 6.43
C ASP A 180 22.16 7.92 6.51
N LYS A 181 21.38 7.06 5.87
CA LYS A 181 19.91 7.09 5.87
C LYS A 181 19.34 5.91 6.64
N ARG A 182 18.08 6.04 7.05
CA ARG A 182 17.31 4.97 7.68
C ARG A 182 17.35 3.68 6.85
N ILE A 183 17.40 2.54 7.54
CA ILE A 183 17.43 1.20 6.93
C ILE A 183 16.06 0.53 6.99
N TRP A 184 15.73 -0.22 5.94
CA TRP A 184 14.53 -1.03 5.84
C TRP A 184 14.91 -2.50 5.66
N ASN A 185 14.54 -3.34 6.63
CA ASN A 185 14.85 -4.77 6.59
C ASN A 185 13.94 -5.54 5.63
N THR A 186 14.52 -6.51 4.92
CA THR A 186 13.78 -7.51 4.12
C THR A 186 13.55 -8.82 4.88
N GLY A 187 14.29 -9.03 5.98
CA GLY A 187 14.17 -10.19 6.85
C GLY A 187 13.11 -10.03 7.94
N ILE A 188 12.99 -11.06 8.77
CA ILE A 188 12.08 -11.08 9.92
C ILE A 188 12.86 -11.18 11.23
N ILE A 189 12.29 -10.61 12.29
CA ILE A 189 12.76 -10.78 13.67
C ILE A 189 11.61 -11.30 14.52
N THR A 190 11.90 -12.21 15.44
CA THR A 190 10.89 -12.90 16.26
C THR A 190 11.07 -12.61 17.74
N MET A 191 9.93 -12.46 18.42
CA MET A 191 9.87 -12.16 19.86
C MET A 191 10.75 -10.96 20.25
N SER A 192 10.75 -9.89 19.42
CA SER A 192 11.51 -8.67 19.72
C SER A 192 10.72 -7.76 20.65
N MET A 193 11.37 -7.32 21.73
CA MET A 193 10.95 -6.23 22.58
C MET A 193 12.00 -5.14 22.48
N GLU A 194 11.57 -3.89 22.37
CA GLU A 194 12.46 -2.75 22.23
C GLU A 194 11.92 -1.62 23.11
N THR A 195 12.79 -1.06 23.95
CA THR A 195 12.43 0.05 24.83
C THR A 195 13.49 1.13 24.77
N ASN A 196 13.06 2.36 25.04
CA ASN A 196 13.93 3.51 25.14
C ASN A 196 13.56 4.27 26.41
N PHE A 197 14.28 3.98 27.49
CA PHE A 197 13.99 4.53 28.81
C PHE A 197 15.27 5.11 29.41
N GLY A 198 15.21 6.36 29.85
CA GLY A 198 16.37 7.02 30.47
C GLY A 198 17.56 7.24 29.53
N GLY A 199 17.38 7.21 28.21
CA GLY A 199 18.48 7.30 27.24
C GLY A 199 19.01 5.94 26.77
N VAL A 200 18.75 4.88 27.54
CA VAL A 200 19.14 3.50 27.22
C VAL A 200 18.25 2.93 26.13
N TRP A 201 18.88 2.37 25.11
CA TRP A 201 18.27 1.56 24.07
C TRP A 201 18.35 0.09 24.44
N SER A 202 17.26 -0.44 24.96
CA SER A 202 17.18 -1.86 25.31
C SER A 202 16.49 -2.64 24.19
N ILE A 203 17.10 -3.73 23.75
CA ILE A 203 16.55 -4.64 22.74
C ILE A 203 16.70 -6.07 23.23
N ASP A 204 15.57 -6.78 23.27
CA ASP A 204 15.52 -8.21 23.49
C ASP A 204 14.94 -8.87 22.25
N PHE A 205 15.51 -9.98 21.80
CA PHE A 205 14.90 -10.79 20.74
C PHE A 205 15.33 -12.25 20.79
N LYS A 206 14.48 -13.13 20.24
CA LYS A 206 14.76 -14.57 20.21
C LYS A 206 15.62 -14.98 19.03
N SER A 207 15.27 -14.53 17.84
CA SER A 207 16.06 -14.77 16.62
C SER A 207 15.65 -13.83 15.49
N ALA A 208 16.54 -13.63 14.53
CA ALA A 208 16.29 -12.87 13.31
C ALA A 208 16.82 -13.61 12.07
N SER A 209 16.35 -13.20 10.88
CA SER A 209 16.99 -13.56 9.61
C SER A 209 18.41 -12.99 9.55
N ASP A 210 19.30 -13.68 8.83
CA ASP A 210 20.67 -13.21 8.64
C ASP A 210 20.69 -11.86 7.90
N GLY A 211 21.53 -10.95 8.35
CA GLY A 211 21.63 -9.58 7.86
C GLY A 211 20.52 -8.66 8.35
N PHE A 212 19.65 -9.08 9.28
CA PHE A 212 18.65 -8.19 9.87
C PHE A 212 19.34 -7.13 10.73
N ILE A 213 18.93 -5.87 10.58
CA ILE A 213 19.55 -4.72 11.24
C ILE A 213 18.54 -4.03 12.16
N LYS A 214 18.85 -3.93 13.45
CA LYS A 214 18.19 -2.98 14.36
C LYS A 214 18.95 -1.66 14.33
N GLU A 215 18.24 -0.54 14.34
CA GLU A 215 18.83 0.79 14.22
C GLU A 215 18.19 1.75 15.22
N LYS A 216 19.00 2.61 15.83
CA LYS A 216 18.54 3.80 16.56
C LYS A 216 19.43 4.99 16.22
N ALA A 217 18.79 6.14 16.06
CA ALA A 217 19.48 7.41 15.96
C ALA A 217 19.69 8.00 17.36
N PHE A 218 20.91 8.42 17.64
CA PHE A 218 21.27 9.22 18.80
C PHE A 218 21.68 10.62 18.34
N ILE A 219 21.65 11.58 19.27
CA ILE A 219 22.11 12.94 19.04
C ILE A 219 23.34 13.15 19.91
N LEU A 220 24.46 13.52 19.29
CA LEU A 220 25.69 13.89 19.96
C LEU A 220 25.74 15.41 20.13
N GLU A 221 26.09 15.87 21.32
CA GLU A 221 26.29 17.29 21.60
C GLU A 221 27.79 17.62 21.56
N GLU A 222 28.60 16.85 22.29
CA GLU A 222 30.05 17.02 22.45
C GLU A 222 30.77 15.67 22.24
N PRO A 223 30.96 15.21 20.99
CA PRO A 223 31.48 13.87 20.70
C PRO A 223 32.83 13.54 21.38
N GLU A 224 33.67 14.55 21.61
CA GLU A 224 34.97 14.39 22.28
C GLU A 224 34.86 14.02 23.77
N GLN A 225 33.71 14.33 24.38
CA GLN A 225 33.39 14.05 25.79
C GLN A 225 32.35 12.94 25.94
N GLU A 226 31.87 12.37 24.83
CA GLU A 226 30.85 11.32 24.83
C GLU A 226 31.47 9.95 24.45
N MET A 227 30.90 8.88 24.99
CA MET A 227 31.25 7.51 24.64
C MET A 227 30.01 6.64 24.52
N LEU A 228 30.06 5.67 23.62
CA LEU A 228 29.04 4.64 23.46
C LEU A 228 29.33 3.50 24.43
N THR A 229 28.37 3.16 25.26
CA THR A 229 28.40 1.94 26.08
C THR A 229 27.41 0.94 25.54
N ALA A 230 27.83 -0.32 25.44
CA ALA A 230 26.97 -1.40 24.99
C ALA A 230 27.20 -2.64 25.83
N ASP A 231 26.21 -2.99 26.65
CA ASP A 231 26.14 -4.28 27.34
C ASP A 231 25.27 -5.22 26.51
N ILE A 232 25.88 -6.26 25.95
CA ILE A 232 25.22 -7.15 24.99
C ILE A 232 25.51 -8.60 25.38
N HIS A 233 24.44 -9.37 25.52
CA HIS A 233 24.48 -10.78 25.84
C HIS A 233 23.79 -11.60 24.75
N CYS A 234 24.52 -12.57 24.18
CA CYS A 234 23.98 -13.56 23.26
C CYS A 234 23.81 -14.91 23.98
N GLY A 235 22.58 -15.38 24.16
CA GLY A 235 22.33 -16.65 24.85
C GLY A 235 22.77 -17.89 24.05
N THR A 236 22.58 -17.87 22.72
CA THR A 236 23.07 -18.94 21.83
C THR A 236 23.76 -18.34 20.61
N VAL A 237 25.01 -18.76 20.39
CA VAL A 237 25.84 -18.37 19.23
C VAL A 237 26.18 -19.63 18.43
N PRO A 238 25.44 -19.94 17.35
CA PRO A 238 25.80 -21.03 16.44
C PRO A 238 27.16 -20.80 15.75
N ASP A 239 27.78 -21.87 15.23
CA ASP A 239 29.04 -21.76 14.50
C ASP A 239 28.90 -20.82 13.29
N GLY A 240 29.77 -19.80 13.22
CA GLY A 240 29.77 -18.79 12.16
C GLY A 240 28.73 -17.68 12.33
N ALA A 241 27.95 -17.68 13.41
CA ALA A 241 27.06 -16.58 13.76
C ALA A 241 27.86 -15.37 14.26
N THR A 242 27.39 -14.17 13.91
CA THR A 242 27.98 -12.90 14.33
C THR A 242 26.92 -11.87 14.67
N LEU A 243 27.23 -11.00 15.61
CA LEU A 243 26.49 -9.79 15.92
C LEU A 243 27.45 -8.61 15.79
N MET A 244 27.20 -7.75 14.81
CA MET A 244 28.05 -6.60 14.52
C MET A 244 27.36 -5.31 14.97
N LEU A 245 28.02 -4.54 15.81
CA LEU A 245 27.64 -3.17 16.15
C LEU A 245 28.26 -2.22 15.14
N TRP A 246 27.45 -1.39 14.51
CA TRP A 246 27.87 -0.38 13.55
C TRP A 246 27.54 1.01 14.07
N ILE A 247 28.49 1.93 13.88
CA ILE A 247 28.37 3.33 14.23
C ILE A 247 28.56 4.13 12.94
N VAL A 248 27.51 4.82 12.49
CA VAL A 248 27.45 5.43 11.16
C VAL A 248 27.05 6.90 11.24
N GLN A 249 27.85 7.76 10.63
CA GLN A 249 27.59 9.19 10.47
C GLN A 249 28.18 9.70 9.16
N GLY A 250 27.32 10.17 8.24
CA GLY A 250 27.75 10.58 6.91
C GLY A 250 28.44 9.43 6.16
N GLU A 251 29.63 9.69 5.62
CA GLU A 251 30.44 8.66 4.94
C GLU A 251 31.23 7.76 5.91
N LYS A 252 31.28 8.12 7.19
CA LYS A 252 32.01 7.37 8.21
C LYS A 252 31.15 6.23 8.76
N ALA A 253 31.64 5.00 8.62
CA ALA A 253 31.02 3.81 9.19
C ALA A 253 32.09 2.95 9.87
N GLU A 254 31.97 2.76 11.18
CA GLU A 254 32.82 1.88 11.96
C GLU A 254 32.03 0.66 12.43
N SER A 255 32.68 -0.50 12.50
CA SER A 255 32.04 -1.75 12.96
C SER A 255 32.88 -2.46 14.00
N ILE A 256 32.18 -3.03 14.98
CA ILE A 256 32.74 -3.79 16.08
C ILE A 256 31.99 -5.13 16.17
N ASP A 257 32.73 -6.24 16.28
CA ASP A 257 32.13 -7.54 16.59
C ASP A 257 31.80 -7.59 18.08
N VAL A 258 30.52 -7.69 18.41
CA VAL A 258 29.97 -7.72 19.76
C VAL A 258 29.35 -9.08 20.11
N THR A 259 29.69 -10.12 19.35
CA THR A 259 29.10 -11.46 19.51
C THR A 259 29.39 -12.06 20.89
N ASN A 260 30.62 -11.91 21.38
CA ASN A 260 31.11 -12.50 22.63
C ASN A 260 31.85 -11.45 23.48
N LEU A 261 31.10 -10.46 23.98
CA LEU A 261 31.64 -9.51 24.94
C LEU A 261 31.79 -10.17 26.33
N SER A 262 32.93 -9.94 26.97
CA SER A 262 33.18 -10.41 28.35
C SER A 262 32.89 -9.32 29.38
N GLU A 263 33.02 -8.06 28.98
CA GLU A 263 32.69 -6.85 29.73
C GLU A 263 31.92 -5.92 28.76
N PRO A 264 31.11 -4.98 29.29
CA PRO A 264 30.44 -3.98 28.46
C PRO A 264 31.43 -3.27 27.54
N LEU A 265 31.05 -3.08 26.28
CA LEU A 265 31.86 -2.35 25.31
C LEU A 265 31.81 -0.86 25.66
N GLU A 266 32.99 -0.25 25.80
CA GLU A 266 33.15 1.20 25.87
C GLU A 266 33.88 1.68 24.60
N TYR A 267 33.24 2.56 23.83
CA TYR A 267 33.77 3.04 22.57
C TYR A 267 33.74 4.58 22.50
N SER A 268 34.90 5.21 22.29
CA SER A 268 35.04 6.67 22.25
C SER A 268 34.49 7.27 20.95
N LEU A 269 33.75 8.38 21.06
CA LEU A 269 33.14 9.07 19.91
C LEU A 269 33.98 10.26 19.38
N ASP A 270 35.24 10.39 19.80
CA ASP A 270 36.16 11.50 19.43
C ASP A 270 36.33 11.71 17.92
N GLY A 271 36.10 10.68 17.11
CA GLY A 271 36.22 10.74 15.66
C GLY A 271 34.92 11.10 14.93
N PHE A 272 33.87 11.50 15.63
CA PHE A 272 32.55 11.82 15.08
C PHE A 272 32.21 13.30 15.27
N GLU A 273 31.25 13.80 14.51
CA GLU A 273 30.79 15.19 14.55
C GLU A 273 29.54 15.34 15.44
N SER A 274 29.33 16.55 15.95
CA SER A 274 28.10 16.89 16.67
C SER A 274 26.88 16.73 15.77
N GLY A 275 25.81 16.15 16.29
CA GLY A 275 24.57 15.89 15.55
C GLY A 275 24.13 14.43 15.54
N LYS A 276 23.35 14.06 14.52
CA LYS A 276 22.71 12.74 14.44
C LYS A 276 23.75 11.66 14.10
N ILE A 277 23.73 10.56 14.84
CA ILE A 277 24.52 9.36 14.58
C ILE A 277 23.61 8.13 14.60
N PHE A 278 23.86 7.16 13.73
CA PHE A 278 23.14 5.90 13.72
C PHE A 278 23.97 4.82 14.41
N VAL A 279 23.39 4.19 15.42
CA VAL A 279 23.92 2.98 16.04
C VAL A 279 23.06 1.82 15.59
N ARG A 280 23.70 0.77 15.07
CA ARG A 280 23.02 -0.35 14.41
C ARG A 280 23.56 -1.69 14.88
N LEU A 281 22.68 -2.65 15.08
CA LEU A 281 23.02 -4.04 15.35
C LEU A 281 22.66 -4.88 14.13
N GLN A 282 23.67 -5.38 13.42
CA GLN A 282 23.52 -6.33 12.32
C GLN A 282 23.62 -7.76 12.86
N ILE A 283 22.54 -8.50 12.72
CA ILE A 283 22.32 -9.82 13.32
C ILE A 283 22.54 -10.89 12.24
N ASN A 284 23.47 -11.83 12.48
CA ASN A 284 23.71 -12.99 11.63
C ASN A 284 23.70 -14.26 12.48
N GLY A 285 22.59 -14.98 12.53
CA GLY A 285 22.47 -16.28 13.19
C GLY A 285 22.41 -16.33 14.73
N VAL A 286 22.77 -15.27 15.46
CA VAL A 286 22.70 -15.24 16.93
C VAL A 286 21.27 -15.30 17.47
N LYS A 287 21.09 -15.85 18.67
CA LYS A 287 19.78 -16.07 19.30
C LYS A 287 19.78 -15.72 20.77
N ASP A 288 18.57 -15.47 21.28
CA ASP A 288 18.28 -15.10 22.67
C ASP A 288 19.19 -13.93 23.10
N VAL A 289 19.09 -12.83 22.36
CA VAL A 289 19.92 -11.64 22.53
C VAL A 289 19.20 -10.62 23.40
N SER A 290 19.94 -10.09 24.37
CA SER A 290 19.58 -8.93 25.20
C SER A 290 20.68 -7.89 25.04
N SER A 291 20.32 -6.64 24.79
CA SER A 291 21.29 -5.55 24.64
C SER A 291 20.78 -4.26 25.25
N ASP A 292 21.62 -3.59 26.03
CA ASP A 292 21.43 -2.24 26.52
C ASP A 292 22.53 -1.36 25.94
N ILE A 293 22.14 -0.36 25.14
CA ILE A 293 23.07 0.54 24.46
C ILE A 293 22.72 1.98 24.79
N GLU A 294 23.69 2.75 25.25
CA GLU A 294 23.51 4.16 25.59
C GLU A 294 24.74 5.00 25.22
N ILE A 295 24.55 6.32 25.19
CA ILE A 295 25.64 7.27 25.02
C ILE A 295 25.73 8.06 26.32
N VAL A 296 26.91 8.05 26.90
CA VAL A 296 27.20 8.68 28.20
C VAL A 296 28.38 9.64 28.05
N SER A 297 28.44 10.64 28.92
CA SER A 297 29.62 11.48 29.05
C SER A 297 30.74 10.69 29.74
N LYS A 298 31.98 10.89 29.28
CA LYS A 298 33.20 10.31 29.85
C LYS A 298 33.50 10.81 31.26
#